data_AF-A0AA91GZW4-F1
#
_entry.id   AF-A0AA91GZW4-F1
#
_cell.length_a   1.000
_cell.length_b   1.000
_cell.length_c   1.000
_cell.angle_alpha   90.00
_cell.angle_beta   90.00
_cell.angle_gamma   90.00
#
_symmetry.space_group_name_H-M   'P 1'
#
loop_
_entity.id
_entity.type
_entity.pdbx_description
1 polymer ?
#
loop_
_entity_poly.entity_id
_entity_poly.type
_entity_poly.pdbx_seq_one_letter_code
_entity_poly.pdbx_strand_id
1 'polypeptide(L)'
;MSYQISNLESDLQVWRGIDAEKIQELEEKVEFLLELIESYKLELCYKNYELEEIKQELSYTNQELCAALNPKLTINEAMELTKKLLASDKPTEDVLVELLTAIYSSW
;
A
#
# COMPACT_ATOMS: atom_id res chain seq x y z
N MET A 1 -38.46 -54.83 -33.74
CA MET A 1 -38.22 -54.51 -32.33
C MET A 1 -36.73 -54.44 -31.99
N SER A 2 -35.91 -55.43 -32.36
CA SER A 2 -34.46 -55.43 -32.04
C SER A 2 -33.70 -54.20 -32.56
N TYR A 3 -33.93 -53.77 -33.80
CA TYR A 3 -33.24 -52.61 -34.38
C TYR A 3 -33.56 -51.27 -33.70
N GLN A 4 -34.78 -51.10 -33.18
CA GLN A 4 -35.17 -49.88 -32.50
C GLN A 4 -34.52 -49.76 -31.12
N ILE A 5 -34.31 -50.91 -30.44
CA ILE A 5 -33.62 -50.97 -29.15
C ILE A 5 -32.13 -50.67 -29.33
N SER A 6 -31.48 -51.26 -30.34
CA SER A 6 -30.06 -51.00 -30.62
C SER A 6 -29.76 -49.55 -31.01
N ASN A 7 -30.66 -48.87 -31.72
CA ASN A 7 -30.51 -47.44 -32.01
C ASN A 7 -30.63 -46.58 -30.75
N LEU A 8 -31.58 -46.88 -29.87
CA LEU A 8 -31.73 -46.14 -28.61
C LEU A 8 -30.55 -46.31 -27.66
N GLU A 9 -29.95 -47.51 -27.63
CA GLU A 9 -28.73 -47.78 -26.85
C GLU A 9 -27.52 -47.01 -27.41
N SER A 10 -27.38 -46.94 -28.73
CA SER A 10 -26.35 -46.15 -29.41
C SER A 10 -26.51 -44.65 -29.12
N ASP A 11 -27.72 -44.11 -29.24
CA ASP A 11 -28.01 -42.70 -28.97
C ASP A 11 -27.71 -42.35 -27.50
N LEU A 12 -28.09 -43.22 -26.55
CA LEU A 12 -27.79 -43.04 -25.13
C LEU A 12 -26.28 -43.01 -24.83
N GLN A 13 -25.46 -43.81 -25.53
CA GLN A 13 -24.01 -43.75 -25.36
C GLN A 13 -23.40 -42.46 -25.89
N VAL A 14 -23.91 -41.94 -27.02
CA VAL A 14 -23.48 -40.65 -27.57
C VAL A 14 -23.83 -39.50 -26.63
N TRP A 15 -25.05 -39.48 -26.06
CA TRP A 15 -25.44 -38.46 -25.09
C TRP A 15 -24.59 -38.51 -23.81
N ARG A 16 -24.28 -39.71 -23.30
CA ARG A 16 -23.37 -39.86 -22.15
C ARG A 16 -21.95 -39.37 -22.46
N GLY A 17 -21.46 -39.58 -23.69
CA GLY A 17 -20.17 -39.06 -24.13
C GLY A 17 -20.14 -37.53 -24.14
N ILE A 18 -21.18 -36.89 -24.71
CA ILE A 18 -21.31 -35.43 -24.75
C ILE A 18 -21.40 -34.83 -23.34
N ASP A 19 -22.12 -35.49 -22.43
CA ASP A 19 -22.20 -35.04 -21.03
C ASP A 19 -20.87 -35.20 -20.29
N ALA A 20 -20.11 -36.27 -20.56
CA ALA A 20 -18.78 -36.47 -20.00
C ALA A 20 -17.76 -35.44 -20.50
N GLU A 21 -17.77 -35.11 -21.80
CA GLU A 21 -16.90 -34.07 -22.38
C GLU A 21 -17.19 -32.70 -21.76
N LYS A 22 -18.47 -32.34 -21.59
CA LYS A 22 -18.86 -31.09 -20.92
C LYS A 22 -18.44 -31.05 -19.45
N ILE A 23 -18.53 -32.18 -18.75
CA ILE A 23 -18.07 -32.27 -17.35
C ILE A 23 -16.56 -32.05 -17.30
N GLN A 24 -15.81 -32.72 -18.18
CA GLN A 24 -14.35 -32.56 -18.25
C GLN A 24 -13.95 -31.10 -18.56
N GLU A 25 -14.59 -30.44 -19.53
CA GLU A 25 -14.34 -29.03 -19.83
C GLU A 25 -14.63 -28.11 -18.63
N LEU A 26 -15.65 -28.43 -17.83
CA LEU A 26 -15.97 -27.67 -16.62
C LEU A 26 -14.93 -27.91 -15.52
N GLU A 27 -14.47 -29.15 -15.35
CA GLU A 27 -13.42 -29.50 -14.40
C GLU A 27 -12.11 -28.77 -14.73
N GLU A 28 -11.68 -28.77 -16.00
CA GLU A 28 -10.50 -28.04 -16.47
C GLU A 28 -10.63 -26.52 -16.22
N LYS A 29 -11.82 -25.94 -16.46
CA LYS A 29 -12.08 -24.53 -16.17
C LYS A 29 -12.03 -24.23 -14.68
N VAL A 30 -12.57 -25.12 -13.83
CA VAL A 30 -12.54 -24.96 -12.38
C VAL A 30 -11.10 -25.02 -11.87
N GLU A 31 -10.31 -25.97 -12.35
CA GLU A 31 -8.89 -26.09 -11.99
C GLU A 31 -8.11 -24.83 -12.38
N PHE A 32 -8.27 -24.36 -13.61
CA PHE A 32 -7.65 -23.10 -14.05
C PHE A 32 -8.06 -21.89 -13.19
N LEU A 33 -9.35 -21.79 -12.84
CA LEU A 33 -9.84 -20.70 -11.99
C LEU A 33 -9.29 -20.80 -10.56
N LEU A 34 -9.09 -22.00 -10.03
CA LEU A 34 -8.48 -22.22 -8.72
C LEU A 34 -7.03 -21.76 -8.71
N GLU A 35 -6.23 -22.16 -9.72
CA GLU A 35 -4.85 -21.71 -9.88
C GLU A 35 -4.77 -20.18 -9.98
N LEU A 36 -5.67 -19.57 -10.74
CA LEU A 36 -5.74 -18.11 -10.89
C LEU A 36 -6.10 -17.40 -9.56
N ILE A 37 -7.01 -17.98 -8.78
CA ILE A 37 -7.34 -17.46 -7.44
C ILE A 37 -6.14 -17.56 -6.51
N GLU A 38 -5.39 -18.66 -6.55
CA GLU A 38 -4.18 -18.83 -5.76
C GLU A 38 -3.08 -17.84 -6.15
N SER A 39 -2.88 -17.60 -7.44
CA SER A 39 -1.93 -16.59 -7.90
C SER A 39 -2.31 -15.19 -7.42
N TYR A 40 -3.60 -14.83 -7.50
CA TYR A 40 -4.05 -13.52 -7.01
C TYR A 40 -3.96 -13.38 -5.49
N LYS A 41 -4.20 -14.45 -4.73
CA LYS A 41 -3.99 -14.43 -3.28
C LYS A 41 -2.52 -14.14 -2.95
N LEU A 42 -1.59 -14.81 -3.65
CA LEU A 42 -0.16 -14.61 -3.45
C LEU A 42 0.26 -13.18 -3.82
N GLU A 43 -0.21 -12.66 -4.95
CA GLU A 43 0.04 -11.28 -5.37
C GLU A 43 -0.47 -10.27 -4.35
N LEU A 44 -1.69 -10.48 -3.82
CA LEU A 44 -2.27 -9.63 -2.79
C LEU A 44 -1.43 -9.65 -1.50
N CYS A 45 -0.93 -10.82 -1.10
CA CYS A 45 0.00 -10.92 0.03
C CYS A 45 1.27 -10.09 -0.19
N TYR A 46 1.89 -10.17 -1.37
CA TYR A 46 3.07 -9.37 -1.69
C TYR A 46 2.78 -7.88 -1.68
N LYS A 47 1.69 -7.45 -2.31
CA LYS A 47 1.28 -6.03 -2.34
C LYS A 47 0.99 -5.48 -0.95
N ASN A 48 0.40 -6.29 -0.07
CA ASN A 48 0.19 -5.90 1.32
C ASN A 48 1.50 -5.74 2.08
N TYR A 49 2.49 -6.61 1.84
CA TYR A 49 3.81 -6.48 2.45
C TYR A 49 4.50 -5.19 2.00
N GLU A 50 4.54 -4.92 0.70
CA GLU A 50 5.10 -3.68 0.14
C GLU A 50 4.41 -2.43 0.72
N LEU A 51 3.08 -2.46 0.87
CA LEU A 51 2.33 -1.36 1.45
C LEU A 51 2.72 -1.09 2.91
N GLU A 52 2.95 -2.14 3.69
CA GLU A 52 3.32 -2.01 5.10
C GLU A 52 4.74 -1.45 5.26
N GLU A 53 5.67 -1.89 4.40
CA GLU A 53 7.02 -1.34 4.33
C GLU A 53 7.00 0.17 4.02
N ILE A 54 6.27 0.58 2.99
CA ILE A 54 6.12 2.00 2.61
C ILE A 54 5.50 2.82 3.75
N LYS A 55 4.49 2.29 4.44
CA LYS A 55 3.89 2.97 5.61
C LYS A 55 4.89 3.16 6.73
N GLN A 56 5.72 2.14 6.98
CA GLN A 56 6.74 2.21 8.01
C GLN A 56 7.81 3.25 7.66
N GLU A 57 8.30 3.26 6.42
CA GLU A 57 9.24 4.28 5.93
C GLU A 57 8.66 5.69 6.01
N LEU A 58 7.40 5.87 5.61
CA LEU A 58 6.71 7.16 5.70
C LEU A 58 6.57 7.62 7.17
N SER A 59 6.23 6.70 8.07
CA SER A 59 6.14 6.98 9.50
C SER A 59 7.49 7.44 10.06
N TYR A 60 8.57 6.73 9.73
CA TYR A 60 9.92 7.07 10.16
C TYR A 60 10.36 8.43 9.60
N THR A 61 10.20 8.65 8.31
CA THR A 61 10.53 9.92 7.64
C THR A 61 9.75 11.09 8.25
N ASN A 62 8.47 10.90 8.55
CA ASN A 62 7.66 11.92 9.22
C ASN A 62 8.15 12.20 10.64
N GLN A 63 8.57 11.17 11.39
CA GLN A 63 9.16 11.38 12.72
C GLN A 63 10.48 12.15 12.63
N GLU A 64 11.35 11.82 11.67
CA GLU A 64 12.59 12.56 11.42
C GLU A 64 12.33 14.01 11.02
N LEU A 65 11.36 14.25 10.13
CA LEU A 65 10.95 15.60 9.74
C LEU A 65 10.39 16.38 10.93
N CYS A 66 9.50 15.77 11.71
CA CYS A 66 8.97 16.39 12.92
C CYS A 66 10.08 16.70 13.93
N ALA A 67 11.06 15.81 14.10
CA ALA A 67 12.19 16.04 14.99
C ALA A 67 13.12 17.15 14.48
N ALA A 68 13.41 17.19 13.17
CA ALA A 68 14.22 18.22 12.54
C ALA A 68 13.54 19.60 12.55
N LEU A 69 12.21 19.63 12.43
CA LEU A 69 11.43 20.86 12.41
C LEU A 69 10.97 21.31 13.80
N ASN A 70 11.11 20.48 14.84
CA ASN A 70 10.63 20.81 16.18
C ASN A 70 11.37 22.07 16.67
N PRO A 71 10.69 23.24 16.76
CA PRO A 71 11.36 24.46 17.17
C PRO A 71 11.77 24.30 18.63
N LYS A 72 13.05 24.53 18.96
CA LYS A 72 13.53 24.46 20.36
C LYS A 72 12.81 25.47 21.27
N LEU A 73 12.33 26.55 20.68
CA LEU A 73 11.61 27.61 21.36
C LEU A 73 10.14 27.51 21.01
N THR A 74 9.30 27.51 22.03
CA THR A 74 7.88 27.80 21.84
C THR A 74 7.73 29.19 21.22
N ILE A 75 6.61 29.44 20.54
CA ILE A 75 6.31 30.77 19.94
C ILE A 75 6.48 31.89 20.98
N ASN A 76 6.08 31.66 22.23
CA ASN A 76 6.21 32.63 23.31
C ASN A 76 7.68 32.92 23.67
N GLU A 77 8.53 31.90 23.74
CA GLU A 77 9.95 32.08 24.03
C GLU A 77 10.69 32.72 22.85
N ALA A 78 10.31 32.38 21.60
CA ALA A 78 10.81 33.04 20.40
C ALA A 78 10.41 34.53 20.37
N MET A 79 9.18 34.86 20.77
CA MET A 79 8.72 36.25 20.89
C MET A 79 9.50 37.03 21.96
N GLU A 80 9.77 36.44 23.12
CA GLU A 80 10.57 37.08 24.17
C GLU A 80 12.04 37.27 23.75
N LEU A 81 12.62 36.29 23.04
CA LEU A 81 13.96 36.41 22.44
C LEU A 81 14.00 37.54 21.41
N THR A 82 12.99 37.61 20.53
CA THR A 82 12.86 38.66 19.52
C THR A 82 12.78 40.05 20.14
N LYS A 83 12.00 40.23 21.21
CA LYS A 83 11.93 41.51 21.95
C LYS A 83 13.28 41.92 22.52
N LYS A 84 14.03 40.98 23.11
CA LYS A 84 15.38 41.24 23.65
C LYS A 84 16.38 41.59 22.56
N LEU A 85 16.32 40.92 21.41
CA LEU A 85 17.21 41.18 20.29
C LEU A 85 16.89 42.48 19.56
N LEU A 86 15.60 42.82 19.40
CA LEU A 86 15.15 44.11 18.86
C LEU A 86 15.50 45.29 19.76
N ALA A 87 15.65 45.05 21.07
CA ALA A 87 16.15 46.05 22.02
C ALA A 87 17.68 46.18 22.01
N SER A 88 18.40 45.36 21.21
CA SER A 88 19.85 45.45 21.06
C SER A 88 20.21 46.40 19.91
N ASP A 89 21.35 47.10 20.03
CA ASP A 89 21.92 47.95 18.98
C ASP A 89 22.51 47.15 17.79
N LYS A 90 22.22 45.84 17.69
CA LYS A 90 22.71 44.99 16.59
C LYS A 90 21.98 45.34 15.28
N PRO A 91 22.66 45.24 14.13
CA PRO A 91 22.00 45.37 12.85
C PRO A 91 20.94 44.28 12.67
N THR A 92 19.86 44.62 11.97
CA THR A 92 18.66 43.76 11.83
C THR A 92 18.97 42.39 11.23
N GLU A 93 19.95 42.32 10.35
CA GLU A 93 20.39 41.09 9.68
C GLU A 93 21.01 40.11 10.68
N ASP A 94 21.83 40.60 11.62
CA ASP A 94 22.41 39.79 12.71
C ASP A 94 21.34 39.29 13.68
N VAL A 95 20.35 40.14 14.00
CA VAL A 95 19.21 39.77 14.85
C VAL A 95 18.37 38.66 14.22
N LEU A 96 18.13 38.74 12.91
CA LEU A 96 17.39 37.72 12.16
C LEU A 96 18.15 36.40 12.09
N VAL A 97 19.46 36.45 11.84
CA VAL A 97 20.31 35.25 11.85
C VAL A 97 20.30 34.62 13.24
N GLU A 98 20.50 35.39 14.31
CA GLU A 98 20.53 34.88 15.69
C GLU A 98 19.18 34.27 16.12
N LEU A 99 18.07 34.87 15.69
CA LEU A 99 16.72 34.34 15.92
C LEU A 99 16.47 33.04 15.14
N LEU A 100 16.79 33.01 13.85
CA LEU A 100 16.63 31.81 13.01
C LEU A 100 17.54 30.68 13.49
N THR A 101 18.76 30.99 13.90
CA THR A 101 19.68 30.05 14.51
C THR A 101 19.12 29.50 15.83
N ALA A 102 18.54 30.34 16.68
CA ALA A 102 17.93 29.91 17.94
C ALA A 102 16.68 29.03 17.73
N ILE A 103 15.90 29.28 16.68
CA ILE A 103 14.67 28.52 16.36
C ILE A 103 14.99 27.19 15.67
N TYR A 104 15.94 27.18 14.73
CA TYR A 104 16.12 26.07 13.77
C TYR A 104 17.47 25.33 13.83
N SER A 105 18.46 25.76 14.61
CA SER A 105 19.75 25.05 14.65
C SER A 105 19.67 23.81 15.55
N SER A 106 19.60 22.65 14.91
CA SER A 106 20.01 21.35 15.45
C SER A 106 21.51 21.37 15.76
N TRP A 107 21.90 20.90 16.95
CA TRP A 107 23.30 20.55 17.22
C TRP A 107 23.56 19.15 16.67
#